data_AF-K9T637-F1
#
_entry.id   AF-K9T637-F1
#
_cell.length_a   1.000
_cell.length_b   1.000
_cell.length_c   1.000
_cell.angle_alpha   90.00
_cell.angle_beta   90.00
_cell.angle_gamma   90.00
#
_symmetry.space_group_name_H-M   'P 1'
#
loop_
_entity.id
_entity.type
_entity.pdbx_description
1 polymer ?
#
loop_
_entity_poly.entity_id
_entity_poly.type
_entity_poly.pdbx_seq_one_letter_code
_entity_poly.pdbx_strand_id
1 'polypeptide(L)'
;MLPASKTDKNLDNAILELLERHTVEDIVYCLYGYADVQAELAKILNETRAAAKWEHQAEALHIACEILDEADDEEFDFLMY
;
A
#
# COMPACT_ATOMS: atom_id res chain seq x y z
N MET A 1 19.17 8.08 -14.57
CA MET A 1 19.35 8.60 -13.20
C MET A 1 17.98 9.05 -12.71
N LEU A 2 17.36 8.29 -11.81
CA LEU A 2 16.13 8.74 -11.15
C LEU A 2 16.49 9.99 -10.33
N PRO A 3 15.71 11.08 -10.41
CA PRO A 3 15.96 12.24 -9.59
C PRO A 3 15.89 11.79 -8.13
N ALA A 4 16.96 12.05 -7.37
CA ALA A 4 16.94 11.91 -5.92
C ALA A 4 15.85 12.86 -5.40
N SER A 5 14.65 12.31 -5.20
CA SER A 5 13.62 12.92 -4.39
C SER A 5 14.32 13.35 -3.11
N LYS A 6 14.26 14.64 -2.76
CA LYS A 6 14.63 15.08 -1.42
C LYS A 6 13.58 14.47 -0.51
N THR A 7 13.80 13.24 -0.07
CA THR A 7 12.91 12.57 0.87
C THR A 7 12.90 13.45 2.12
N ASP A 8 11.71 13.90 2.48
CA ASP A 8 11.50 14.71 3.67
C ASP A 8 11.95 13.84 4.85
N LYS A 9 12.98 14.26 5.59
CA LYS A 9 13.49 13.49 6.74
C LYS A 9 12.39 13.18 7.77
N ASN A 10 11.33 13.99 7.79
CA ASN A 10 10.17 13.74 8.64
C ASN A 10 9.33 12.57 8.13
N LEU A 11 9.26 12.37 6.82
CA LEU A 11 8.57 11.22 6.21
C LEU A 11 9.33 9.92 6.50
N ASP A 12 10.65 9.94 6.34
CA ASP A 12 11.48 8.75 6.63
C ASP A 12 11.35 8.32 8.10
N ASN A 13 11.42 9.28 9.03
CA ASN A 13 11.23 9.00 10.45
C ASN A 13 9.81 8.47 10.75
N ALA A 14 8.78 9.07 10.14
CA ALA A 14 7.40 8.61 10.34
C ALA A 14 7.17 7.18 9.79
N ILE A 15 7.80 6.84 8.66
CA ILE A 15 7.74 5.48 8.10
C ILE A 15 8.45 4.50 9.04
N LEU A 16 9.63 4.85 9.56
CA LEU A 16 10.34 4.01 10.53
C LEU A 16 9.51 3.78 11.80
N GLU A 17 8.92 4.84 12.38
CA GLU A 17 8.03 4.70 13.54
C GLU A 17 6.79 3.84 13.24
N LEU A 18 6.29 3.86 12.01
CA LEU A 18 5.18 3.00 11.58
C LEU A 18 5.63 1.53 11.52
N LEU A 19 6.80 1.28 10.93
CA LEU A 19 7.39 -0.06 10.77
C LEU A 19 7.85 -0.68 12.10
N GLU A 20 8.14 0.13 13.12
CA GLU A 20 8.38 -0.36 14.49
C GLU A 20 7.14 -0.97 15.13
N ARG A 21 5.94 -0.67 14.60
CA ARG A 21 4.64 -1.02 15.20
C ARG A 21 3.82 -1.97 14.35
N HIS A 22 4.06 -2.01 13.05
CA HIS A 22 3.27 -2.73 12.06
C HIS A 22 4.19 -3.36 11.01
N THR A 23 3.81 -4.53 10.51
CA THR A 23 4.50 -5.16 9.38
C THR A 23 4.28 -4.36 8.10
N VAL A 24 5.12 -4.58 7.08
CA VAL A 24 4.91 -3.98 5.76
C VAL A 24 3.58 -4.44 5.18
N GLU A 25 3.25 -5.74 5.30
CA GLU A 25 1.92 -6.28 4.98
C GLU A 25 0.80 -5.51 5.65
N ASP A 26 0.81 -5.39 6.98
CA ASP A 26 -0.25 -4.70 7.74
C ASP A 26 -0.50 -3.29 7.20
N ILE A 27 0.59 -2.57 6.92
CA ILE A 27 0.54 -1.21 6.38
C ILE A 27 -0.06 -1.20 4.98
N VAL A 28 0.41 -2.08 4.09
CA VAL A 28 -0.03 -2.13 2.69
C VAL A 28 -1.50 -2.58 2.58
N TYR A 29 -1.92 -3.60 3.32
CA TYR A 29 -3.33 -4.04 3.37
C TYR A 29 -4.25 -2.95 3.93
N CYS A 30 -3.84 -2.24 4.99
CA CYS A 30 -4.62 -1.12 5.54
C CYS A 30 -4.78 0.00 4.51
N LEU A 31 -3.70 0.35 3.80
CA LEU A 31 -3.75 1.38 2.76
C LEU A 31 -4.63 0.96 1.59
N TYR A 32 -4.57 -0.30 1.17
CA TYR A 32 -5.43 -0.85 0.13
C TYR A 32 -6.91 -0.71 0.52
N GLY A 33 -7.30 -1.22 1.70
CA GLY A 33 -8.67 -1.14 2.18
C GLY A 33 -9.16 0.30 2.34
N TYR A 34 -8.29 1.20 2.80
CA TYR A 34 -8.63 2.62 2.87
C TYR A 34 -8.88 3.23 1.49
N ALA A 35 -8.00 2.97 0.50
CA ALA A 35 -8.14 3.51 -0.85
C ALA A 35 -9.41 2.98 -1.54
N ASP A 36 -9.73 1.70 -1.37
CA ASP A 36 -10.94 1.08 -1.91
C ASP A 36 -12.22 1.70 -1.32
N VAL A 37 -12.28 1.84 0.02
CA VAL A 37 -13.42 2.50 0.69
C VAL A 37 -13.56 3.97 0.26
N GLN A 38 -12.44 4.69 0.05
CA GLN A 38 -12.49 6.07 -0.46
C GLN A 38 -13.00 6.15 -1.89
N ALA A 39 -12.66 5.17 -2.75
CA ALA A 39 -13.20 5.09 -4.10
C ALA A 39 -14.72 4.91 -4.08
N GLU A 40 -15.23 3.98 -3.26
CA GLU A 40 -16.67 3.75 -3.12
C GLU A 40 -17.41 4.96 -2.53
N LEU A 41 -16.84 5.61 -1.51
CA LEU A 41 -17.40 6.84 -0.96
C LEU A 41 -17.47 7.95 -2.02
N ALA A 42 -16.42 8.13 -2.81
CA ALA A 42 -16.42 9.12 -3.89
C ALA A 42 -17.46 8.82 -4.97
N LYS A 43 -17.71 7.54 -5.30
CA LYS A 43 -18.82 7.13 -6.19
C LYS A 43 -20.18 7.52 -5.62
N ILE A 44 -20.43 7.24 -4.34
CA ILE A 44 -21.68 7.59 -3.64
C ILE A 44 -21.90 9.12 -3.68
N LEU A 45 -20.84 9.90 -3.52
CA LEU A 45 -20.88 11.37 -3.57
C LEU A 45 -20.93 11.94 -5.00
N ASN A 46 -20.91 11.10 -6.05
CA ASN A 46 -20.82 11.49 -7.46
C ASN A 46 -19.57 12.31 -7.82
N GLU A 47 -18.46 12.07 -7.11
CA GLU A 47 -17.16 12.71 -7.35
C GLU A 47 -16.30 11.88 -8.30
N THR A 48 -16.66 11.84 -9.59
CA THR A 48 -16.06 10.92 -10.58
C THR A 48 -14.52 11.00 -10.66
N ARG A 49 -13.95 12.20 -10.55
CA ARG A 49 -12.48 12.38 -10.60
C ARG A 49 -11.79 11.86 -9.34
N ALA A 50 -12.42 12.02 -8.17
CA ALA A 50 -11.89 11.52 -6.92
C ALA A 50 -11.97 9.99 -6.88
N ALA A 51 -13.09 9.42 -7.32
CA ALA A 51 -13.28 7.98 -7.45
C ALA A 51 -12.18 7.35 -8.32
N ALA A 52 -11.97 7.84 -9.55
CA ALA A 52 -10.95 7.31 -10.45
C ALA A 52 -9.52 7.41 -9.88
N LYS A 53 -9.23 8.47 -9.10
CA LYS A 53 -7.92 8.61 -8.44
C LYS A 53 -7.73 7.54 -7.37
N TRP A 54 -8.74 7.33 -6.52
CA TRP A 54 -8.69 6.34 -5.45
C TRP A 54 -8.67 4.92 -5.99
N GLU A 55 -9.43 4.62 -7.05
CA GLU A 55 -9.40 3.33 -7.75
C GLU A 55 -8.00 3.01 -8.27
N HIS A 56 -7.34 3.97 -8.92
CA HIS A 56 -5.98 3.76 -9.41
C HIS A 56 -4.98 3.51 -8.27
N GLN A 57 -5.16 4.17 -7.13
CA GLN A 57 -4.34 3.94 -5.94
C GLN A 57 -4.62 2.57 -5.31
N ALA A 58 -5.88 2.16 -5.24
CA ALA A 58 -6.28 0.85 -4.74
C ALA A 58 -5.74 -0.27 -5.64
N GLU A 59 -5.76 -0.10 -6.97
CA GLU A 59 -5.17 -1.06 -7.92
C GLU A 59 -3.67 -1.20 -7.73
N ALA A 60 -2.94 -0.10 -7.59
CA ALA A 60 -1.49 -0.14 -7.32
C ALA A 60 -1.17 -0.83 -5.98
N LEU A 61 -2.00 -0.60 -4.96
CA LEU A 61 -1.84 -1.24 -3.65
C LEU A 61 -2.24 -2.72 -3.69
N HIS A 62 -3.25 -3.09 -4.48
CA HIS A 62 -3.64 -4.48 -4.67
C HIS A 62 -2.50 -5.32 -5.27
N ILE A 63 -1.81 -4.80 -6.29
CA ILE A 63 -0.62 -5.45 -6.86
C ILE A 63 0.48 -5.60 -5.79
N ALA A 64 0.66 -4.58 -4.93
CA ALA A 64 1.63 -4.67 -3.84
C ALA A 64 1.25 -5.75 -2.81
N CYS A 65 -0.05 -5.90 -2.50
CA CYS A 65 -0.55 -7.00 -1.68
C CYS A 65 -0.23 -8.36 -2.33
N GLU A 66 -0.54 -8.54 -3.63
CA GLU A 66 -0.27 -9.80 -4.33
C GLU A 66 1.21 -10.19 -4.29
N ILE A 67 2.13 -9.23 -4.46
CA ILE A 67 3.58 -9.49 -4.37
C ILE A 67 4.00 -9.89 -2.96
N LEU A 68 3.38 -9.33 -1.92
CA LEU A 68 3.68 -9.69 -0.54
C LEU A 68 3.17 -11.11 -0.23
N ASP A 69 1.94 -11.43 -0.65
CA ASP A 69 1.38 -12.77 -0.53
C ASP A 69 2.27 -13.83 -1.23
N GLU A 70 2.77 -13.55 -2.43
CA GLU A 70 3.70 -14.43 -3.16
C GLU A 70 5.05 -14.60 -2.43
N ALA A 71 5.58 -13.54 -1.82
CA ALA A 71 6.85 -13.59 -1.11
C ALA A 71 6.77 -14.43 0.18
N ASP A 72 5.64 -14.37 0.88
CA ASP A 72 5.39 -15.19 2.08
C ASP A 72 5.25 -16.68 1.74
N ASP A 73 4.59 -17.00 0.61
CA ASP A 73 4.44 -18.37 0.13
C ASP A 73 5.81 -18.99 -0.26
N GLU A 74 6.74 -18.22 -0.82
CA GLU A 74 8.10 -18.69 -1.15
C GLU A 74 8.97 -18.94 0.11
N GLU A 75 8.76 -18.21 1.21
CA GLU A 75 9.50 -18.42 2.47
C GLU A 75 9.13 -19.75 3.16
N PHE A 76 7.88 -20.21 3.02
CA PHE A 76 7.43 -21.50 3.56
C PHE A 76 8.03 -22.71 2.84
N ASP A 77 8.24 -22.62 1.51
CA ASP A 77 8.83 -23.71 0.73
C ASP A 77 10.33 -23.92 1.01
N PHE A 78 11.05 -22.87 1.42
CA PHE A 78 12.46 -22.96 1.81
C PHE A 78 12.69 -23.61 3.18
N LEU A 79 11.73 -23.53 4.11
CA LEU A 79 11.83 -24.10 5.47
C LEU A 79 11.43 -25.58 5.55
N MET A 80 10.94 -26.18 4.46
CA MET A 80 10.55 -27.60 4.40
C MET A 80 11.63 -28.54 3.82
N TYR A 81 12.85 -28.06 3.56
CA TYR A 81 14.01 -28.85 3.12
C TYR A 81 15.19 -28.79 4.09
#